data_AF-A0A2E6TIM1-F1
#
_entry.id   AF-A0A2E6TIM1-F1
#
_cell.length_a   1.000
_cell.length_b   1.000
_cell.length_c   1.000
_cell.angle_alpha   90.00
_cell.angle_beta   90.00
_cell.angle_gamma   90.00
#
_symmetry.space_group_name_H-M   'P 1'
#
loop_
_entity.id
_entity.type
_entity.pdbx_description
1 polymer ?
#
loop_
_entity_poly.entity_id
_entity_poly.type
_entity_poly.pdbx_seq_one_letter_code
_entity_poly.pdbx_strand_id
1 'polypeptide(L)'
;MHAIPPPGVSPAKEAPSRITKSGGIERDYRAGKLTEAQEKIVIALAKKQGVAKVVRISTIHFHPSAARGIRVEGAQETNGREVSYKTLSVNFKPWFHRGGGPRKEDAQMGDFWAGKAYERKKTILRIGETEYLCGSIRGIEIEECEAILSLFLAGKFTYSPNPRINDRLLGQVDWSKPNRFSKRGNDISVGFPHKGGHGSGFFDLQVDFVDGKLNIKQMFQAIP
;
A
#
# COMPACT_ATOMS: atom_id res chain seq x y z
N MET A 1 -9.52 38.74 -22.42
CA MET A 1 -9.79 37.72 -21.39
C MET A 1 -8.55 37.64 -20.51
N HIS A 2 -8.65 38.10 -19.26
CA HIS A 2 -7.51 38.15 -18.34
C HIS A 2 -7.24 36.77 -17.74
N ALA A 3 -5.99 36.32 -17.87
CA ALA A 3 -5.49 35.14 -17.18
C ALA A 3 -5.31 35.50 -15.69
N ILE A 4 -6.05 34.81 -14.83
CA ILE A 4 -5.87 34.87 -13.38
C ILE A 4 -4.93 33.71 -13.00
N PRO A 5 -3.73 33.98 -12.46
CA PRO A 5 -2.86 32.92 -11.95
C PRO A 5 -3.41 32.39 -10.61
N PRO A 6 -3.28 31.08 -10.32
CA PRO A 6 -3.70 30.54 -9.04
C PRO A 6 -2.80 31.05 -7.90
N PRO A 7 -3.36 31.52 -6.78
CA PRO A 7 -2.58 32.02 -5.66
C PRO A 7 -2.05 30.87 -4.78
N GLY A 8 -0.78 30.98 -4.39
CA GLY A 8 -0.26 30.40 -3.14
C GLY A 8 0.47 29.06 -3.22
N VAL A 9 1.61 29.00 -3.93
CA VAL A 9 2.66 28.03 -3.58
C VAL A 9 3.49 28.64 -2.46
N SER A 10 3.05 28.44 -1.22
CA SER A 10 3.99 28.51 -0.10
C SER A 10 4.90 27.28 -0.17
N PRO A 11 6.21 27.41 0.08
CA PRO A 11 7.13 26.29 0.00
C PRO A 11 6.65 25.18 0.94
N ALA A 12 6.59 23.96 0.42
CA ALA A 12 6.24 22.77 1.17
C ALA A 12 7.14 22.71 2.41
N LYS A 13 6.52 22.86 3.59
CA LYS A 13 7.14 22.49 4.86
C LYS A 13 7.55 21.03 4.70
N GLU A 14 8.86 20.79 4.71
CA GLU A 14 9.44 19.46 4.73
C GLU A 14 8.69 18.61 5.77
N ALA A 15 7.99 17.58 5.28
CA ALA A 15 7.56 16.51 6.14
C ALA A 15 8.83 15.93 6.78
N PRO A 16 8.89 15.71 8.10
CA PRO A 16 10.08 15.18 8.71
C PRO A 16 10.35 13.80 8.10
N SER A 17 11.38 13.75 7.25
CA SER A 17 12.03 12.53 6.80
C SER A 17 12.49 11.81 8.06
N ARG A 18 11.70 10.83 8.48
CA ARG A 18 12.01 10.06 9.69
C ARG A 18 13.20 9.18 9.35
N ILE A 19 14.37 9.71 9.70
CA ILE A 19 15.72 9.17 9.64
C ILE A 19 15.73 7.64 9.58
N THR A 20 15.96 7.11 8.37
CA THR A 20 16.42 5.74 8.16
C THR A 20 17.85 5.66 8.67
N LYS A 21 18.06 4.97 9.80
CA LYS A 21 19.38 4.36 10.02
C LYS A 21 19.56 3.30 8.94
N SER A 22 20.56 3.49 8.07
CA SER A 22 21.00 2.50 7.11
C SER A 22 21.23 1.15 7.81
N GLY A 23 20.49 0.12 7.39
CA GLY A 23 20.61 -1.25 7.90
C GLY A 23 19.69 -1.65 9.09
N GLY A 24 18.84 -0.75 9.60
CA GLY A 24 17.92 -1.05 10.71
C GLY A 24 16.56 -1.63 10.28
N ILE A 25 15.90 -2.36 11.19
CA ILE A 25 14.50 -2.79 11.03
C ILE A 25 13.57 -1.58 11.24
N GLU A 26 12.73 -1.28 10.26
CA GLU A 26 11.68 -0.26 10.35
C GLU A 26 10.59 -0.72 11.34
N ARG A 27 10.12 0.21 12.19
CA ARG A 27 9.11 -0.08 13.23
C ARG A 27 7.93 0.87 13.07
N ASP A 28 6.74 0.30 12.88
CA ASP A 28 5.50 1.05 12.71
C ASP A 28 4.41 0.57 13.69
N TYR A 29 4.42 1.14 14.89
CA TYR A 29 3.60 0.72 16.03
C TYR A 29 2.39 1.62 16.24
N ARG A 30 1.32 1.37 15.50
CA ARG A 30 0.06 2.13 15.56
C ARG A 30 -1.06 1.43 16.34
N ALA A 31 -0.93 0.12 16.58
CA ALA A 31 -1.93 -0.74 17.21
C ALA A 31 -1.34 -1.41 18.46
N GLY A 32 -0.51 -0.68 19.20
CA GLY A 32 0.25 -1.18 20.34
C GLY A 32 1.75 -1.23 20.07
N LYS A 33 2.55 -1.00 21.11
CA LYS A 33 4.01 -1.01 21.04
C LYS A 33 4.55 -2.32 21.59
N LEU A 34 5.49 -2.92 20.88
CA LEU A 34 6.25 -4.08 21.37
C LEU A 34 7.42 -3.62 22.25
N THR A 35 7.75 -4.40 23.27
CA THR A 35 9.02 -4.25 23.98
C THR A 35 10.16 -4.89 23.18
N GLU A 36 11.40 -4.55 23.49
CA GLU A 36 12.57 -5.13 22.82
C GLU A 36 12.63 -6.66 22.97
N ALA A 37 12.21 -7.20 24.12
CA ALA A 37 12.14 -8.64 24.34
C ALA A 37 11.08 -9.29 23.45
N GLN A 38 9.93 -8.64 23.28
CA GLN A 38 8.87 -9.10 22.38
C GLN A 38 9.30 -9.02 20.91
N GLU A 39 10.00 -7.95 20.51
CA GLU A 39 10.57 -7.84 19.15
C GLU A 39 11.51 -9.00 18.84
N LYS A 40 12.38 -9.40 19.79
CA LYS A 40 13.28 -10.56 19.61
C LYS A 40 12.50 -11.85 19.36
N ILE A 41 11.40 -12.07 20.09
CA ILE A 41 10.52 -13.23 19.87
C ILE A 41 9.87 -13.16 18.49
N VAL A 42 9.33 -12.01 18.10
CA VAL A 42 8.71 -11.80 16.78
C VAL A 42 9.70 -12.06 15.65
N ILE A 43 10.94 -11.58 15.76
CA ILE A 43 12.00 -11.80 14.76
C ILE A 43 12.39 -13.28 14.70
N ALA A 44 12.54 -13.96 15.85
CA ALA A 44 12.86 -15.39 15.90
C ALA A 44 11.75 -16.24 15.26
N LEU A 45 10.49 -15.90 15.56
CA LEU A 45 9.33 -16.56 14.97
C LEU A 45 9.25 -16.31 13.46
N ALA A 46 9.56 -15.10 13.02
CA ALA A 46 9.60 -14.74 11.60
C ALA A 46 10.61 -15.57 10.82
N LYS A 47 11.84 -15.71 11.35
CA LYS A 47 12.87 -16.57 10.77
C LYS A 47 12.42 -18.02 10.70
N LYS A 48 11.85 -18.55 11.80
CA LYS A 48 11.35 -19.94 11.87
C LYS A 48 10.23 -20.20 10.85
N GLN A 49 9.40 -19.20 10.55
CA GLN A 49 8.27 -19.33 9.62
C GLN A 49 8.53 -18.83 8.20
N GLY A 50 9.80 -18.58 7.86
CA GLY A 50 10.24 -18.42 6.47
C GLY A 50 10.63 -17.01 6.06
N VAL A 51 10.68 -16.03 6.97
CA VAL A 51 11.18 -14.67 6.71
C VAL A 51 12.63 -14.56 7.19
N ALA A 52 13.59 -14.82 6.29
CA ALA A 52 15.01 -14.89 6.66
C ALA A 52 15.59 -13.55 7.14
N LYS A 53 15.31 -12.47 6.41
CA LYS A 53 15.76 -11.11 6.72
C LYS A 53 14.55 -10.20 6.94
N VAL A 54 14.29 -9.85 8.19
CA VAL A 54 13.22 -8.90 8.56
C VAL A 54 13.69 -7.48 8.27
N VAL A 55 12.87 -6.69 7.59
CA VAL A 55 13.13 -5.26 7.30
C VAL A 55 12.11 -4.34 7.95
N ARG A 56 10.89 -4.84 8.23
CA ARG A 56 9.85 -4.05 8.90
C ARG A 56 9.03 -4.89 9.87
N ILE A 57 8.69 -4.29 11.00
CA ILE A 57 7.70 -4.79 11.96
C ILE A 57 6.65 -3.71 12.17
N SER A 58 5.39 -4.06 11.99
CA SER A 58 4.26 -3.16 12.23
C SER A 58 3.18 -3.83 13.06
N THR A 59 2.32 -3.03 13.68
CA THR A 59 1.14 -3.52 14.41
C THR A 59 -0.13 -3.06 13.72
N ILE A 60 -1.09 -3.96 13.58
CA ILE A 60 -2.33 -3.76 12.82
C ILE A 60 -3.56 -4.02 13.69
N HIS A 61 -4.69 -3.39 13.34
CA HIS A 61 -6.00 -3.71 13.89
C HIS A 61 -6.74 -4.68 12.96
N PHE A 62 -7.50 -5.61 13.54
CA PHE A 62 -8.38 -6.53 12.83
C PHE A 62 -9.83 -6.01 12.85
N HIS A 63 -10.09 -4.94 12.08
CA HIS A 63 -11.43 -4.36 11.98
C HIS A 63 -12.45 -5.39 11.41
N PRO A 64 -13.72 -5.36 11.89
CA PRO A 64 -14.30 -4.38 12.83
C PRO A 64 -14.00 -4.65 14.31
N SER A 65 -13.24 -5.68 14.66
CA SER A 65 -12.95 -6.01 16.07
C SER A 65 -11.85 -5.12 16.68
N ALA A 66 -11.77 -5.11 18.02
CA ALA A 66 -10.67 -4.50 18.76
C ALA A 66 -9.38 -5.35 18.80
N ALA A 67 -9.38 -6.54 18.17
CA ALA A 67 -8.21 -7.39 18.15
C ALA A 67 -7.08 -6.76 17.33
N ARG A 68 -5.85 -7.05 17.72
CA ARG A 68 -4.64 -6.49 17.12
C ARG A 68 -3.69 -7.61 16.76
N GLY A 69 -2.86 -7.35 15.76
CA GLY A 69 -1.86 -8.28 15.26
C GLY A 69 -0.54 -7.56 14.97
N ILE A 70 0.48 -8.36 14.69
CA ILE A 70 1.80 -7.89 14.31
C ILE A 70 2.06 -8.37 12.89
N ARG A 71 2.50 -7.49 12.02
CA ARG A 71 2.93 -7.82 10.66
C ARG A 71 4.43 -7.68 10.55
N VAL A 72 5.07 -8.69 10.01
CA VAL A 72 6.51 -8.69 9.73
C VAL A 72 6.71 -8.79 8.23
N GLU A 73 7.52 -7.90 7.67
CA GLU A 73 7.89 -7.90 6.26
C GLU A 73 9.37 -8.26 6.11
N GLY A 74 9.62 -9.14 5.15
CA GLY A 74 10.96 -9.54 4.74
C GLY A 74 11.58 -8.56 3.76
N ALA A 75 12.89 -8.71 3.54
CA ALA A 75 13.60 -8.02 2.48
C ALA A 75 12.96 -8.30 1.12
N GLN A 76 13.00 -7.30 0.24
CA GLN A 76 12.53 -7.41 -1.13
C GLN A 76 13.56 -8.13 -1.99
N GLU A 77 13.05 -8.95 -2.90
CA GLU A 77 13.79 -9.61 -3.97
C GLU A 77 13.23 -9.10 -5.30
N THR A 78 14.11 -8.65 -6.19
CA THR A 78 13.70 -8.09 -7.48
C THR A 78 14.11 -9.03 -8.60
N ASN A 79 13.15 -9.43 -9.43
CA ASN A 79 13.37 -10.20 -10.64
C ASN A 79 12.74 -9.47 -11.83
N GLY A 80 13.56 -8.72 -12.57
CA GLY A 80 13.09 -7.87 -13.66
C GLY A 80 12.12 -6.79 -13.15
N ARG A 81 10.86 -6.85 -13.60
CA ARG A 81 9.78 -5.95 -13.17
C ARG A 81 9.03 -6.45 -11.94
N GLU A 82 9.27 -7.66 -11.47
CA GLU A 82 8.61 -8.20 -10.27
C GLU A 82 9.46 -7.91 -9.02
N VAL A 83 8.79 -7.42 -7.97
CA VAL A 83 9.35 -7.33 -6.62
C VAL A 83 8.55 -8.24 -5.72
N SER A 84 9.19 -9.27 -5.20
CA SER A 84 8.60 -10.18 -4.23
C SER A 84 9.16 -9.94 -2.83
N TYR A 85 8.37 -10.22 -1.82
CA TYR A 85 8.80 -10.20 -0.43
C TYR A 85 7.87 -11.07 0.40
N LYS A 86 8.40 -11.66 1.48
CA LYS A 86 7.59 -12.45 2.39
C LYS A 86 6.94 -11.58 3.46
N THR A 87 5.71 -11.90 3.79
CA THR A 87 4.96 -11.28 4.89
C THR A 87 4.52 -12.36 5.87
N LEU A 88 4.65 -12.08 7.15
CA LEU A 88 4.15 -12.93 8.24
C LEU A 88 3.15 -12.16 9.10
N SER A 89 2.04 -12.80 9.43
CA SER A 89 1.11 -12.31 10.46
C SER A 89 1.41 -13.07 11.76
N VAL A 90 1.79 -12.32 12.79
CA VAL A 90 2.05 -12.83 14.13
C VAL A 90 0.94 -12.38 15.06
N ASN A 91 0.39 -13.33 15.79
CA ASN A 91 -0.61 -13.09 16.82
C ASN A 91 0.06 -13.01 18.18
N PHE A 92 -0.47 -12.17 19.06
CA PHE A 92 0.00 -12.02 20.43
C PHE A 92 -1.20 -12.14 21.37
N LYS A 93 -1.15 -13.11 22.30
CA LYS A 93 -2.30 -13.52 23.12
C LYS A 93 -3.05 -12.35 23.78
N PRO A 94 -2.39 -11.36 24.42
CA PRO A 94 -3.08 -10.23 25.06
C PRO A 94 -3.75 -9.25 24.09
N TRP A 95 -3.41 -9.34 22.80
CA TRP A 95 -3.93 -8.46 21.74
C TRP A 95 -4.97 -9.13 20.86
N PHE A 96 -4.96 -10.47 20.82
CA PHE A 96 -5.78 -11.25 19.91
C PHE A 96 -7.17 -11.53 20.48
N HIS A 97 -8.04 -12.15 19.67
CA HIS A 97 -9.40 -12.51 20.09
C HIS A 97 -9.39 -13.40 21.33
N ARG A 98 -10.33 -13.16 22.25
CA ARG A 98 -10.53 -14.01 23.43
C ARG A 98 -10.83 -15.44 22.99
N GLY A 99 -10.13 -16.41 23.56
CA GLY A 99 -10.23 -17.83 23.18
C GLY A 99 -9.49 -18.20 21.89
N GLY A 100 -8.87 -17.24 21.21
CA GLY A 100 -8.00 -17.51 20.07
C GLY A 100 -6.67 -18.12 20.51
N GLY A 101 -6.13 -19.00 19.69
CA GLY A 101 -4.86 -19.68 19.93
C GLY A 101 -4.22 -20.19 18.64
N PRO A 102 -3.06 -20.86 18.74
CA PRO A 102 -2.36 -21.43 17.59
C PRO A 102 -3.14 -22.57 16.94
N ARG A 103 -3.05 -22.65 15.61
CA ARG A 103 -3.47 -23.81 14.82
C ARG A 103 -2.39 -24.89 14.84
N LYS A 104 -2.75 -26.10 14.38
CA LYS A 104 -1.86 -27.29 14.39
C LYS A 104 -0.48 -27.05 13.75
N GLU A 105 -0.40 -26.20 12.73
CA GLU A 105 0.82 -25.92 11.98
C GLU A 105 1.51 -24.61 12.39
N ASP A 106 0.93 -23.89 13.35
CA ASP A 106 1.50 -22.63 13.82
C ASP A 106 2.71 -22.91 14.70
N ALA A 107 3.75 -22.10 14.53
CA ALA A 107 4.84 -22.05 15.48
C ALA A 107 4.42 -21.13 16.62
N GLN A 108 4.66 -21.56 17.85
CA GLN A 108 4.42 -20.79 19.07
C GLN A 108 5.74 -20.53 19.81
N MET A 109 5.87 -19.32 20.35
CA MET A 109 6.96 -18.91 21.24
C MET A 109 6.37 -18.01 22.35
N GLY A 110 6.21 -18.57 23.56
CA GLY A 110 5.50 -17.90 24.65
C GLY A 110 4.06 -17.58 24.25
N ASP A 111 3.67 -16.32 24.44
CA ASP A 111 2.33 -15.80 24.08
C ASP A 111 2.18 -15.40 22.61
N PHE A 112 3.20 -15.65 21.77
CA PHE A 112 3.19 -15.34 20.36
C PHE A 112 3.02 -16.60 19.53
N TRP A 113 2.24 -16.51 18.45
CA TRP A 113 2.17 -17.59 17.46
C TRP A 113 1.95 -17.06 16.05
N ALA A 114 2.36 -17.84 15.07
CA ALA A 114 2.20 -17.51 13.66
C ALA A 114 2.19 -18.77 12.79
N GLY A 115 1.38 -18.73 11.73
CA GLY A 115 1.44 -19.72 10.66
C GLY A 115 2.65 -19.51 9.75
N LYS A 116 2.57 -20.00 8.51
CA LYS A 116 3.63 -19.79 7.51
C LYS A 116 3.62 -18.36 6.96
N ALA A 117 4.81 -17.84 6.67
CA ALA A 117 4.93 -16.61 5.89
C ALA A 117 4.38 -16.86 4.48
N TYR A 118 3.72 -15.86 3.92
CA TYR A 118 3.21 -15.90 2.56
C TYR A 118 3.93 -14.86 1.70
N GLU A 119 4.01 -15.14 0.40
CA GLU A 119 4.65 -14.24 -0.55
C GLU A 119 3.71 -13.11 -0.97
N ARG A 120 4.25 -11.91 -1.08
CA ARG A 120 3.63 -10.75 -1.71
C ARG A 120 4.46 -10.39 -2.92
N LYS A 121 3.77 -10.07 -4.02
CA LYS A 121 4.38 -9.63 -5.26
C LYS A 121 3.85 -8.24 -5.61
N LYS A 122 4.72 -7.43 -6.19
CA LYS A 122 4.43 -6.13 -6.75
C LYS A 122 5.12 -6.01 -8.10
N THR A 123 4.60 -5.14 -8.95
CA THR A 123 5.18 -4.85 -10.27
C THR A 123 5.77 -3.45 -10.28
N ILE A 124 6.98 -3.31 -10.81
CA ILE A 124 7.65 -2.03 -11.05
C ILE A 124 7.10 -1.40 -12.33
N LEU A 125 6.46 -0.25 -12.19
CA LEU A 125 6.11 0.67 -13.27
C LEU A 125 7.20 1.75 -13.37
N ARG A 126 7.73 1.99 -14.56
CA ARG A 126 8.79 2.97 -14.85
C ARG A 126 8.20 4.17 -15.58
N ILE A 127 8.37 5.36 -15.00
CA ILE A 127 7.99 6.63 -15.62
C ILE A 127 9.25 7.49 -15.68
N GLY A 128 9.85 7.57 -16.88
CA GLY A 128 11.19 8.14 -17.03
C GLY A 128 12.20 7.36 -16.17
N GLU A 129 12.90 8.07 -15.30
CA GLU A 129 13.89 7.49 -14.38
C GLU A 129 13.30 7.06 -13.03
N THR A 130 11.99 7.25 -12.81
CA THR A 130 11.35 6.95 -11.52
C THR A 130 10.63 5.60 -11.57
N GLU A 131 10.87 4.77 -10.55
CA GLU A 131 10.21 3.48 -10.36
C GLU A 131 9.07 3.58 -9.33
N TYR A 132 7.91 3.04 -9.68
CA TYR A 132 6.71 3.00 -8.85
C TYR A 132 6.27 1.55 -8.63
N LEU A 133 5.98 1.17 -7.39
CA LEU A 133 5.52 -0.17 -7.06
C LEU A 133 3.99 -0.27 -7.13
N CYS A 134 3.48 -1.10 -8.03
CA CYS A 134 2.07 -1.44 -8.16
C CYS A 134 1.74 -2.77 -7.48
N GLY A 135 0.65 -2.81 -6.72
CA GLY A 135 0.24 -4.00 -5.96
C GLY A 135 -0.38 -5.12 -6.79
N SER A 136 -1.04 -4.80 -7.91
CA SER A 136 -1.69 -5.80 -8.77
C SER A 136 -1.93 -5.23 -10.16
N ILE A 137 -1.58 -6.00 -11.21
CA ILE A 137 -1.91 -5.69 -12.61
C ILE A 137 -2.67 -6.89 -13.17
N ARG A 138 -3.82 -6.66 -13.83
CA ARG A 138 -4.67 -7.74 -14.37
C ARG A 138 -5.31 -7.37 -15.70
N GLY A 139 -5.04 -8.13 -16.76
CA GLY A 139 -5.71 -7.96 -18.06
C GLY A 139 -5.34 -6.67 -18.82
N ILE A 140 -4.27 -6.00 -18.40
CA ILE A 140 -3.75 -4.75 -18.99
C ILE A 140 -2.23 -4.85 -19.03
N GLU A 141 -1.62 -4.38 -20.12
CA GLU A 141 -0.17 -4.40 -20.32
C GLU A 141 0.54 -3.38 -19.41
N ILE A 142 1.79 -3.67 -19.06
CA ILE A 142 2.59 -2.83 -18.15
C ILE A 142 2.80 -1.43 -18.75
N GLU A 143 3.09 -1.36 -20.05
CA GLU A 143 3.31 -0.12 -20.78
C GLU A 143 2.04 0.74 -20.82
N GLU A 144 0.86 0.13 -20.95
CA GLU A 144 -0.43 0.83 -20.86
C GLU A 144 -0.66 1.37 -19.44
N CYS A 145 -0.30 0.61 -18.40
CA CYS A 145 -0.34 1.08 -17.01
C CYS A 145 0.62 2.27 -16.78
N GLU A 146 1.82 2.21 -17.33
CA GLU A 146 2.82 3.28 -17.25
C GLU A 146 2.32 4.55 -17.96
N ALA A 147 1.74 4.43 -19.15
CA ALA A 147 1.15 5.56 -19.86
C ALA A 147 0.03 6.22 -19.05
N ILE A 148 -0.90 5.44 -18.50
CA ILE A 148 -1.99 5.94 -17.65
C ILE A 148 -1.43 6.61 -16.38
N LEU A 149 -0.47 5.97 -15.70
CA LEU A 149 0.15 6.52 -14.50
C LEU A 149 0.86 7.85 -14.78
N SER A 150 1.55 7.97 -15.92
CA SER A 150 2.23 9.21 -16.32
C SER A 150 1.26 10.39 -16.44
N LEU A 151 0.05 10.14 -16.96
CA LEU A 151 -1.00 11.15 -17.11
C LEU A 151 -1.57 11.56 -15.76
N PHE A 152 -1.81 10.61 -14.84
CA PHE A 152 -2.23 10.92 -13.48
C PHE A 152 -1.19 11.77 -12.73
N LEU A 153 0.09 11.37 -12.79
CA LEU A 153 1.19 12.10 -12.14
C LEU A 153 1.35 13.53 -12.70
N ALA A 154 1.12 13.71 -14.00
CA ALA A 154 1.17 15.01 -14.65
C ALA A 154 -0.11 15.85 -14.46
N GLY A 155 -1.16 15.31 -13.82
CA GLY A 155 -2.47 15.97 -13.74
C GLY A 155 -3.17 16.12 -15.10
N LYS A 156 -2.78 15.33 -16.10
CA LYS A 156 -3.28 15.38 -17.48
C LYS A 156 -4.41 14.39 -17.69
N PHE A 157 -5.56 14.68 -17.10
CA PHE A 157 -6.78 13.89 -17.28
C PHE A 157 -8.01 14.79 -17.30
N THR A 158 -9.08 14.30 -17.92
CA THR A 158 -10.41 14.86 -17.80
C THR A 158 -11.27 13.97 -16.92
N TYR A 159 -12.48 14.41 -16.60
CA TYR A 159 -13.47 13.56 -15.97
C TYR A 159 -14.85 13.82 -16.56
N SER A 160 -15.68 12.77 -16.58
CA SER A 160 -17.04 12.85 -17.08
C SER A 160 -17.86 13.87 -16.26
N PRO A 161 -18.68 14.72 -16.90
CA PRO A 161 -19.49 15.70 -16.18
C PRO A 161 -20.61 15.05 -15.34
N ASN A 162 -20.96 13.80 -15.63
CA ASN A 162 -21.98 13.04 -14.90
C ASN A 162 -21.57 11.55 -14.79
N PRO A 163 -21.47 10.97 -13.58
CA PRO A 163 -21.60 11.61 -12.28
C PRO A 163 -20.47 12.62 -12.04
N ARG A 164 -20.81 13.79 -11.48
CA ARG A 164 -19.81 14.83 -11.19
C ARG A 164 -18.83 14.30 -10.13
N ILE A 165 -17.55 14.23 -10.51
CA ILE A 165 -16.48 13.93 -9.56
C ILE A 165 -16.23 15.17 -8.70
N ASN A 166 -16.13 14.98 -7.39
CA ASN A 166 -15.81 16.06 -6.47
C ASN A 166 -14.31 16.36 -6.55
N ASP A 167 -13.95 17.55 -7.04
CA ASP A 167 -12.55 17.99 -7.19
C ASP A 167 -11.74 17.88 -5.89
N ARG A 168 -12.41 18.03 -4.74
CA ARG A 168 -11.77 17.86 -3.43
C ARG A 168 -11.24 16.43 -3.23
N LEU A 169 -11.95 15.42 -3.73
CA LEU A 169 -11.52 14.02 -3.64
C LEU A 169 -10.29 13.76 -4.51
N LEU A 170 -10.22 14.35 -5.71
CA LEU A 170 -9.04 14.24 -6.58
C LEU A 170 -7.78 14.77 -5.89
N GLY A 171 -7.90 15.86 -5.13
CA GLY A 171 -6.81 16.42 -4.32
C GLY A 171 -6.31 15.49 -3.20
N GLN A 172 -7.11 14.50 -2.82
CA GLN A 172 -6.82 13.55 -1.74
C GLN A 172 -6.18 12.24 -2.22
N VAL A 173 -6.10 12.01 -3.53
CA VAL A 173 -5.53 10.78 -4.11
C VAL A 173 -4.01 10.84 -4.10
N ASP A 174 -3.35 9.83 -3.54
CA ASP A 174 -1.89 9.69 -3.64
C ASP A 174 -1.52 9.02 -4.97
N TRP A 175 -1.45 9.82 -6.03
CA TRP A 175 -1.12 9.40 -7.39
C TRP A 175 0.26 8.73 -7.50
N SER A 176 1.15 8.95 -6.53
CA SER A 176 2.49 8.37 -6.50
C SER A 176 2.53 6.91 -6.03
N LYS A 177 1.39 6.35 -5.62
CA LYS A 177 1.31 4.99 -5.05
C LYS A 177 0.22 4.16 -5.75
N PRO A 178 0.39 3.81 -7.03
CA PRO A 178 -0.58 2.93 -7.69
C PRO A 178 -0.73 1.63 -6.90
N ASN A 179 -1.95 1.25 -6.54
CA ASN A 179 -2.20 0.02 -5.81
C ASN A 179 -2.67 -1.11 -6.74
N ARG A 180 -3.33 -0.77 -7.84
CA ARG A 180 -3.99 -1.70 -8.74
C ARG A 180 -4.19 -1.07 -10.11
N PHE A 181 -3.95 -1.85 -11.15
CA PHE A 181 -4.51 -1.66 -12.49
C PHE A 181 -5.25 -2.94 -12.88
N SER A 182 -6.43 -2.81 -13.45
CA SER A 182 -7.09 -3.94 -14.09
C SER A 182 -7.95 -3.52 -15.26
N LYS A 183 -8.04 -4.36 -16.28
CA LYS A 183 -8.91 -4.16 -17.43
C LYS A 183 -9.77 -5.39 -17.67
N ARG A 184 -11.06 -5.16 -17.93
CA ARG A 184 -12.04 -6.20 -18.27
C ARG A 184 -12.88 -5.71 -19.44
N GLY A 185 -12.65 -6.29 -20.62
CA GLY A 185 -13.21 -5.73 -21.85
C GLY A 185 -12.67 -4.31 -22.06
N ASN A 186 -13.56 -3.33 -22.19
CA ASN A 186 -13.20 -1.93 -22.38
C ASN A 186 -13.05 -1.15 -21.07
N ASP A 187 -13.42 -1.74 -19.93
CA ASP A 187 -13.38 -1.04 -18.64
C ASP A 187 -12.00 -1.18 -17.99
N ILE A 188 -11.36 -0.05 -17.71
CA ILE A 188 -10.12 0.02 -16.93
C ILE A 188 -10.46 0.55 -15.53
N SER A 189 -9.99 -0.16 -14.51
CA SER A 189 -10.03 0.26 -13.11
C SER A 189 -8.62 0.49 -12.58
N VAL A 190 -8.41 1.65 -11.96
CA VAL A 190 -7.12 2.05 -11.38
C VAL A 190 -7.33 2.48 -9.95
N GLY A 191 -6.54 1.94 -9.04
CA GLY A 191 -6.65 2.25 -7.62
C GLY A 191 -5.43 2.96 -7.04
N PHE A 192 -5.69 3.84 -6.08
CA PHE A 192 -4.67 4.62 -5.36
C PHE A 192 -5.07 4.80 -3.89
N PRO A 193 -4.13 4.84 -2.94
CA PRO A 193 -4.44 5.15 -1.55
C PRO A 193 -4.80 6.63 -1.38
N HIS A 194 -5.49 6.92 -0.28
CA HIS A 194 -5.72 8.30 0.17
C HIS A 194 -4.43 8.89 0.80
N LYS A 195 -4.11 10.16 0.52
CA LYS A 195 -2.92 10.87 1.03
C LYS A 195 -2.81 10.91 2.55
N GLY A 196 -3.95 10.94 3.24
CA GLY A 196 -4.07 10.87 4.71
C GLY A 196 -3.49 9.59 5.34
N GLY A 197 -3.17 8.57 4.54
CA GLY A 197 -2.47 7.38 4.98
C GLY A 197 -3.39 6.27 5.51
N HIS A 198 -2.84 5.43 6.39
CA HIS A 198 -3.57 4.28 6.95
C HIS A 198 -4.86 4.70 7.66
N GLY A 199 -5.97 4.03 7.34
CA GLY A 199 -7.30 4.34 7.87
C GLY A 199 -8.07 5.37 7.06
N SER A 200 -7.43 6.14 6.18
CA SER A 200 -8.13 7.07 5.28
C SER A 200 -8.69 6.40 4.02
N GLY A 201 -8.40 5.11 3.84
CA GLY A 201 -8.91 4.31 2.75
C GLY A 201 -8.16 4.46 1.43
N PHE A 202 -8.83 4.05 0.37
CA PHE A 202 -8.32 4.10 -0.99
C PHE A 202 -9.41 4.51 -1.96
N PHE A 203 -8.98 4.93 -3.13
CA PHE A 203 -9.82 5.27 -4.26
C PHE A 203 -9.73 4.19 -5.32
N ASP A 204 -10.87 3.84 -5.91
CA ASP A 204 -10.97 3.01 -7.12
C ASP A 204 -11.61 3.87 -8.21
N LEU A 205 -10.89 4.05 -9.32
CA LEU A 205 -11.27 4.91 -10.43
C LEU A 205 -11.57 4.05 -11.64
N GLN A 206 -12.73 4.25 -12.26
CA GLN A 206 -13.00 3.73 -13.59
C GLN A 206 -12.56 4.77 -14.62
N VAL A 207 -11.75 4.37 -15.59
CA VAL A 207 -11.17 5.27 -16.58
C VAL A 207 -11.33 4.76 -18.00
N ASP A 208 -11.33 5.70 -18.94
CA ASP A 208 -11.07 5.44 -20.35
C ASP A 208 -9.68 5.94 -20.71
N PHE A 209 -8.98 5.13 -21.50
CA PHE A 209 -7.70 5.50 -22.09
C PHE A 209 -7.78 5.27 -23.61
N VAL A 210 -7.99 6.37 -24.34
CA VAL A 210 -8.23 6.35 -25.80
C VAL A 210 -7.35 7.42 -26.44
N ASP A 211 -6.60 7.07 -27.48
CA ASP A 211 -5.71 7.96 -28.22
C ASP A 211 -4.77 8.79 -27.31
N GLY A 212 -4.24 8.16 -26.26
CA GLY A 212 -3.34 8.82 -25.29
C GLY A 212 -4.02 9.81 -24.35
N LYS A 213 -5.36 9.89 -24.34
CA LYS A 213 -6.13 10.75 -23.44
C LYS A 213 -6.76 9.92 -22.33
N LEU A 214 -6.63 10.41 -21.10
CA LEU A 214 -7.17 9.78 -19.90
C LEU A 214 -8.42 10.53 -19.44
N ASN A 215 -9.54 9.81 -19.34
CA ASN A 215 -10.79 10.33 -18.81
C ASN A 215 -11.27 9.48 -17.62
N ILE A 216 -11.50 10.11 -16.47
CA ILE A 216 -12.09 9.45 -15.31
C ILE A 216 -13.61 9.43 -15.47
N LYS A 217 -14.18 8.23 -15.60
CA LYS A 217 -15.63 8.02 -15.70
C LYS A 217 -16.29 8.09 -14.33
N GLN A 218 -15.71 7.42 -13.35
CA GLN A 218 -16.25 7.29 -12.01
C GLN A 218 -15.11 7.16 -10.99
N MET A 219 -15.40 7.55 -9.75
CA MET A 219 -14.46 7.50 -8.64
C MET A 219 -15.21 7.06 -7.38
N PHE A 220 -14.74 5.98 -6.77
CA PHE A 220 -15.26 5.45 -5.51
C PHE A 220 -14.20 5.61 -4.43
N GLN A 221 -14.61 5.98 -3.22
CA GLN A 221 -13.75 5.96 -2.05
C GLN A 221 -14.21 4.83 -1.11
N ALA A 222 -13.30 3.91 -0.79
CA ALA A 222 -13.51 2.89 0.20
C ALA A 222 -12.75 3.25 1.47
N ILE A 223 -13.47 3.51 2.57
CA ILE A 223 -12.92 3.78 3.89
C ILE A 223 -13.04 2.51 4.74
N PRO A 224 -11.93 1.96 5.27
CA PRO A 224 -11.91 0.76 6.13
C PRO A 224 -12.63 0.95 7.47
#